data_AF-A0A920S1Z2-F1
#
_entry.id   AF-A0A920S1Z2-F1
#
_cell.length_a   1.000
_cell.length_b   1.000
_cell.length_c   1.000
_cell.angle_alpha   90.00
_cell.angle_beta   90.00
_cell.angle_gamma   90.00
#
_symmetry.space_group_name_H-M   'P 1'
#
loop_
_entity.id
_entity.type
_entity.pdbx_description
1 polymer ?
#
loop_
_entity_poly.entity_id
_entity_poly.type
_entity_poly.pdbx_seq_one_letter_code
_entity_poly.pdbx_strand_id
1 'polypeptide(L)'
;MGGNWCPDCRTLGEYFTRKDIRDWLDQRFIVVPVDVGEWDKNLDIAERYGNPISEGIPALVVLNTNEEIIFATLAGELATARSLSGEDLIEWLKVKIEPLLN
;
A
#
# COMPACT_ATOMS: atom_id res chain seq x y z
N MET A 1 -2.38 -4.17 -0.84
CA MET A 1 -2.86 -5.32 -1.65
C MET A 1 -1.74 -5.75 -2.58
N GLY A 2 -1.50 -7.05 -2.73
CA GLY A 2 -0.45 -7.59 -3.60
C GLY A 2 -0.42 -9.12 -3.56
N GLY A 3 0.64 -9.72 -4.12
CA GLY A 3 0.82 -11.18 -4.10
C GLY A 3 2.31 -11.53 -4.01
N ASN A 4 2.64 -12.67 -3.40
CA ASN A 4 4.04 -13.08 -3.22
C ASN A 4 4.78 -13.39 -4.53
N TRP A 5 4.05 -13.68 -5.61
CA TRP A 5 4.61 -13.87 -6.95
C TRP A 5 5.06 -12.56 -7.60
N CYS A 6 4.53 -11.42 -7.13
CA CYS A 6 4.79 -10.09 -7.68
C CYS A 6 6.10 -9.52 -7.07
N PRO A 7 7.14 -9.25 -7.89
CA PRO A 7 8.43 -8.76 -7.38
C PRO A 7 8.32 -7.39 -6.70
N ASP A 8 7.55 -6.46 -7.26
CA ASP A 8 7.34 -5.12 -6.68
C ASP A 8 6.65 -5.21 -5.32
N CYS A 9 5.73 -6.16 -5.17
CA CYS A 9 5.01 -6.42 -3.93
C CYS A 9 5.96 -6.91 -2.84
N ARG A 10 6.90 -7.79 -3.19
CA ARG A 10 7.96 -8.24 -2.29
C ARG A 10 8.89 -7.10 -1.91
N THR A 11 9.31 -6.27 -2.86
CA THR A 11 10.15 -5.09 -2.58
C THR A 11 9.46 -4.10 -1.64
N LEU A 12 8.17 -3.79 -1.84
CA LEU A 12 7.42 -2.95 -0.91
C LEU A 12 7.34 -3.59 0.48
N GLY A 13 7.10 -4.90 0.54
CA GLY A 13 7.10 -5.67 1.79
C GLY A 13 8.44 -5.59 2.53
N GLU A 14 9.56 -5.71 1.83
CA GLU A 14 10.91 -5.56 2.39
C GLU A 14 11.12 -4.14 2.93
N TYR A 15 10.71 -3.10 2.19
CA TYR A 15 10.82 -1.71 2.66
C TYR A 15 9.97 -1.43 3.90
N PHE A 16 8.79 -2.04 4.02
CA PHE A 16 7.97 -1.91 5.23
C PHE A 16 8.65 -2.52 6.48
N THR A 17 9.70 -3.34 6.32
CA THR A 17 10.51 -3.83 7.44
C THR A 17 11.67 -2.93 7.83
N ARG A 18 12.04 -1.94 6.99
CA ARG A 18 13.08 -0.95 7.34
C ARG A 18 12.65 -0.17 8.57
N LYS A 19 13.59 0.10 9.48
CA LYS A 19 13.28 0.71 10.79
C LYS A 19 12.57 2.06 10.67
N ASP A 20 13.02 2.92 9.78
CA ASP A 20 12.45 4.26 9.56
C ASP A 20 11.00 4.22 9.05
N ILE A 21 10.70 3.31 8.13
CA ILE A 21 9.36 3.13 7.58
C ILE A 21 8.47 2.41 8.59
N ARG A 22 8.97 1.34 9.21
CA ARG A 22 8.24 0.57 10.21
C ARG A 22 7.83 1.44 11.40
N ASP A 23 8.75 2.22 11.96
CA ASP A 23 8.43 3.11 13.09
C ASP A 23 7.38 4.15 12.68
N TRP A 24 7.46 4.68 11.45
CA TRP A 24 6.47 5.63 10.93
C TRP A 24 5.08 4.98 10.78
N LEU A 25 5.03 3.75 10.27
CA LEU A 25 3.80 2.96 10.10
C LEU A 25 3.18 2.56 11.45
N ASP A 26 3.96 1.96 12.34
CA ASP A 26 3.50 1.42 13.64
C ASP A 26 2.93 2.52 14.55
N GLN A 27 3.36 3.78 14.39
CA GLN A 27 2.82 4.94 15.12
C GLN A 27 1.45 5.42 14.62
N ARG A 28 1.09 5.09 13.37
CA ARG A 28 0.00 5.77 12.64
C ARG A 28 -1.07 4.81 12.10
N PHE A 29 -0.72 3.55 11.86
CA PHE A 29 -1.58 2.61 11.14
C PHE A 29 -1.58 1.22 11.79
N ILE A 30 -2.70 0.52 11.59
CA ILE A 30 -2.73 -0.93 11.62
C ILE A 30 -2.55 -1.41 10.18
N VAL A 31 -1.40 -1.98 9.87
CA VAL A 31 -1.07 -2.43 8.50
C VAL A 31 -1.63 -3.83 8.27
N VAL A 32 -2.48 -3.99 7.24
CA VAL A 32 -3.07 -5.28 6.87
C VAL A 32 -2.64 -5.68 5.46
N PRO A 33 -1.81 -6.74 5.31
CA PRO A 33 -1.54 -7.34 4.01
C PRO A 33 -2.80 -8.04 3.48
N VAL A 34 -3.17 -7.74 2.23
CA VAL A 34 -4.27 -8.41 1.52
C VAL A 34 -3.71 -9.09 0.28
N ASP A 35 -3.73 -10.42 0.28
CA ASP A 35 -3.30 -11.28 -0.84
C ASP A 35 -4.36 -11.27 -1.94
N VAL A 36 -4.03 -10.77 -3.12
CA VAL A 36 -4.93 -10.82 -4.29
C VAL A 36 -4.68 -12.03 -5.18
N GLY A 37 -3.76 -12.91 -4.79
CA GLY A 37 -3.38 -14.09 -5.56
C GLY A 37 -2.90 -13.71 -6.96
N GLU A 38 -3.02 -14.62 -7.92
CA GLU A 38 -2.82 -14.33 -9.34
C GLU A 38 -4.10 -13.72 -9.93
N TRP A 39 -4.58 -12.64 -9.29
CA TRP A 39 -5.84 -11.95 -9.60
C TRP A 39 -7.08 -12.81 -9.34
N ASP A 40 -7.04 -13.64 -8.31
CA ASP A 40 -8.06 -14.66 -8.02
C ASP A 40 -8.47 -14.75 -6.54
N LYS A 41 -7.94 -13.88 -5.66
CA LYS A 41 -8.28 -13.86 -4.23
C LYS A 41 -8.67 -12.46 -3.76
N ASN A 42 -9.58 -12.40 -2.77
CA ASN A 42 -9.97 -11.17 -2.08
C ASN A 42 -10.37 -10.02 -3.03
N LEU A 43 -10.87 -10.34 -4.23
CA LEU A 43 -11.25 -9.36 -5.23
C LEU A 43 -12.48 -8.56 -4.78
N ASP A 44 -13.34 -9.17 -3.97
CA ASP A 44 -14.46 -8.50 -3.30
C ASP A 44 -13.98 -7.39 -2.35
N ILE A 45 -12.84 -7.59 -1.67
CA ILE A 45 -12.20 -6.56 -0.83
C ILE A 45 -11.62 -5.46 -1.72
N ALA A 46 -10.96 -5.80 -2.83
CA ALA A 46 -10.44 -4.82 -3.77
C ALA A 46 -11.58 -3.93 -4.34
N GLU A 47 -12.66 -4.55 -4.81
CA GLU A 47 -13.84 -3.84 -5.34
C GLU A 47 -14.50 -2.95 -4.29
N ARG A 48 -14.64 -3.43 -3.05
CA ARG A 48 -15.19 -2.62 -1.94
C ARG A 48 -14.46 -1.30 -1.76
N TYR A 49 -13.15 -1.27 -2.01
CA TYR A 49 -12.30 -0.09 -1.80
C TYR A 49 -11.91 0.63 -3.10
N GLY A 50 -12.74 0.54 -4.14
CA GLY A 50 -12.56 1.29 -5.38
C GLY A 50 -11.61 0.64 -6.38
N ASN A 51 -11.37 -0.67 -6.24
CA ASN A 51 -10.51 -1.49 -7.09
C ASN A 51 -9.10 -0.89 -7.31
N PRO A 52 -8.32 -0.69 -6.23
CA PRO A 52 -6.98 -0.08 -6.31
C PRO A 52 -5.95 -0.94 -7.05
N ILE A 53 -6.30 -2.18 -7.40
CA ILE A 53 -5.42 -3.12 -8.10
C ILE A 53 -5.61 -3.06 -9.63
N SER A 54 -6.57 -2.29 -10.14
CA SER A 54 -6.89 -2.22 -11.57
C SER A 54 -5.72 -1.74 -12.44
N GLU A 55 -4.89 -0.85 -11.89
CA GLU A 55 -3.71 -0.29 -12.55
C GLU A 55 -2.39 -0.95 -12.08
N GLY A 56 -2.48 -2.07 -11.36
CA GLY A 56 -1.33 -2.87 -10.93
C GLY A 56 -1.20 -3.01 -9.41
N ILE A 57 -0.22 -3.83 -9.01
CA ILE A 57 0.13 -4.11 -7.62
C ILE A 57 1.64 -3.93 -7.39
N PRO A 58 2.09 -3.59 -6.16
CA PRO A 58 1.29 -3.39 -4.95
C PRO A 58 0.46 -2.11 -4.97
N ALA A 59 -0.69 -2.16 -4.30
CA ALA A 59 -1.58 -1.01 -4.12
C ALA A 59 -1.89 -0.77 -2.63
N LEU A 60 -2.13 0.48 -2.24
CA LEU A 60 -2.47 0.87 -0.87
C LEU A 60 -3.85 1.52 -0.82
N VAL A 61 -4.56 1.25 0.28
CA VAL A 61 -5.78 1.94 0.69
C VAL A 61 -5.60 2.32 2.16
N VAL A 62 -5.95 3.55 2.50
CA VAL A 62 -5.95 4.05 3.87
C VAL A 62 -7.39 4.37 4.26
N LEU A 63 -7.81 3.80 5.39
CA LEU A 63 -9.12 4.03 5.97
C LEU A 63 -8.97 4.88 7.24
N ASN A 64 -9.94 5.74 7.52
CA ASN A 64 -10.08 6.35 8.84
C ASN A 64 -10.75 5.38 9.84
N THR A 65 -10.93 5.82 11.08
CA THR A 65 -11.54 5.02 12.16
C THR A 65 -13.05 4.74 11.96
N ASN A 66 -13.70 5.41 11.01
CA ASN A 66 -15.09 5.18 10.61
C ASN A 66 -15.19 4.26 9.38
N GLU A 67 -14.10 3.61 8.98
CA GLU A 67 -14.01 2.74 7.79
C GLU A 67 -14.15 3.47 6.45
N GLU A 68 -13.99 4.80 6.43
CA GLU A 68 -14.06 5.60 5.20
C GLU A 68 -12.68 5.67 4.54
N ILE A 69 -12.65 5.55 3.21
CA ILE A 69 -11.42 5.70 2.42
C ILE A 69 -10.97 7.15 2.45
N ILE A 70 -9.79 7.42 3.00
CA ILE A 70 -9.16 8.74 2.98
C ILE A 70 -8.05 8.84 1.92
N PHE A 71 -7.52 7.69 1.48
CA PHE A 71 -6.51 7.63 0.42
C PHE A 71 -6.54 6.26 -0.28
N ALA A 72 -6.30 6.23 -1.58
CA ALA A 72 -6.06 5.01 -2.35
C ALA A 72 -5.11 5.29 -3.51
N THR A 73 -4.22 4.34 -3.81
CA THR A 73 -3.43 4.34 -5.06
C THR A 73 -4.30 3.78 -6.18
N LEU A 74 -4.75 4.63 -7.10
CA LEU A 74 -5.68 4.26 -8.18
C LEU A 74 -5.02 4.34 -9.57
N ALA A 75 -3.76 4.75 -9.66
CA ALA A 75 -3.05 4.98 -10.92
C ALA A 75 -1.73 4.20 -10.99
N GLY A 76 -1.60 3.12 -10.21
CA GLY A 76 -0.42 2.27 -10.22
C GLY A 76 0.82 2.95 -9.61
N GLU A 77 0.65 3.89 -8.67
CA GLU A 77 1.71 4.72 -8.09
C GLU A 77 2.85 3.88 -7.49
N LEU A 78 2.54 2.67 -7.00
CA LEU A 78 3.49 1.74 -6.42
C LEU A 78 3.68 0.46 -7.25
N ALA A 79 3.09 0.38 -8.45
CA ALA A 79 3.19 -0.79 -9.33
C ALA A 79 4.62 -1.05 -9.85
N THR A 80 5.53 -0.08 -9.68
CA THR A 80 6.96 -0.19 -9.99
C THR A 80 7.84 -0.04 -8.75
N ALA A 81 7.34 -0.45 -7.56
CA ALA A 81 8.03 -0.26 -6.28
C ALA A 81 9.49 -0.73 -6.25
N ARG A 82 9.88 -1.72 -7.07
CA ARG A 82 11.28 -2.18 -7.16
C ARG A 82 12.25 -1.13 -7.75
N SER A 83 11.72 -0.11 -8.41
CA SER A 83 12.48 1.01 -8.97
C SER A 83 12.60 2.19 -8.00
N LEU A 84 11.89 2.16 -6.87
CA LEU A 84 11.97 3.18 -5.82
C LEU A 84 13.04 2.79 -4.81
N SER A 85 13.76 3.76 -4.25
CA SER A 85 14.54 3.54 -3.03
C SER A 85 13.62 3.54 -1.80
N GLY A 86 14.08 3.00 -0.67
CA GLY A 86 13.30 3.09 0.56
C GLY A 86 13.23 4.53 1.10
N GLU A 87 14.22 5.37 0.78
CA GLU A 87 14.23 6.80 1.05
C GLU A 87 13.12 7.52 0.27
N ASP A 88 12.97 7.22 -1.02
CA ASP A 88 11.88 7.76 -1.85
C ASP A 88 10.52 7.29 -1.34
N LEU A 89 10.42 6.03 -0.89
CA LEU A 89 9.17 5.50 -0.36
C LEU A 89 8.75 6.22 0.92
N ILE A 90 9.64 6.39 1.90
CA ILE A 90 9.27 7.08 3.14
C ILE A 90 8.90 8.55 2.88
N GLU A 91 9.61 9.22 1.97
CA GLU A 91 9.26 10.58 1.57
C GLU A 91 7.90 10.62 0.88
N TRP A 92 7.62 9.69 -0.02
CA TRP A 92 6.32 9.57 -0.70
C TRP A 92 5.19 9.35 0.30
N LEU A 93 5.35 8.44 1.27
CA LEU A 93 4.36 8.18 2.31
C LEU A 93 4.07 9.45 3.13
N LYS A 94 5.11 10.18 3.53
CA LYS A 94 4.96 11.45 4.26
C LYS A 94 4.24 12.50 3.43
N VAL A 95 4.62 12.69 2.16
CA VAL A 95 4.03 13.73 1.30
C VAL A 95 2.59 13.40 0.92
N LYS A 96 2.27 12.13 0.64
CA LYS A 96 0.95 11.74 0.11
C LYS A 96 -0.06 11.36 1.18
N ILE A 97 0.39 10.82 2.31
CA ILE A 97 -0.51 10.23 3.32
C ILE A 97 -0.51 11.05 4.61
N GLU A 98 0.64 11.51 5.12
CA GLU A 98 0.69 12.21 6.42
C GLU A 98 -0.26 13.42 6.56
N PRO A 99 -0.48 14.26 5.53
CA PRO A 99 -1.44 15.38 5.60
C PRO A 99 -2.90 14.96 5.80
N LEU A 100 -3.21 13.66 5.69
CA LEU A 100 -4.57 13.11 5.79
C LEU A 100 -4.86 12.49 7.17
N LEU A 101 -3.87 12.41 8.07
CA LEU A 101 -3.93 11.63 9.32
C LEU A 101 -4.36 12.44 10.57
N ASN A 102 -5.22 13.44 10.39
CA ASN A 102 -5.68 14.36 11.46
C ASN A 102 -6.06 13.67 12.78
#